data_AF-A0AAU9XGC7-F1
#
_entry.id   AF-A0AAU9XGC7-F1
#
_cell.length_a   1.000
_cell.length_b   1.000
_cell.length_c   1.000
_cell.angle_alpha   90.00
_cell.angle_beta   90.00
_cell.angle_gamma   90.00
#
_symmetry.space_group_name_H-M   'P 1'
#
loop_
_entity.id
_entity.type
_entity.pdbx_description
1 polymer ?
#
loop_
_entity_poly.entity_id
_entity_poly.type
_entity_poly.pdbx_seq_one_letter_code
_entity_poly.pdbx_strand_id
1 'polypeptide(L)'
;MREIRRRLDVLKIRQSNDLIEIRERIDNTVHEAVQTLITYLNSNGVHQRFSDWAQDEVRETFEKKGSDGVNQMFQKKLRDVIDEWEDEEFKKTKESLLEQIRQSFHSYESQLRSLRGNVTGGFPNVPGIDPLPEGVSFLGRVFVKISWFIHNWVLPFSWISKPAFLSSNSGETWEQILRSYLWFNSETRDAIEELSVKYLSEAAKEGVLKPFVKKILQEAEQYLSFIETQVPKEIEADKRLLVELSREKRPEGEITATYRPILDGALDIQEKLAFFGLREVGAADICSEWLDWNQGSYKLGAGKFSIMYRGKMTRHGEEQAVALKVFQEVCLAKNASRVIQEANQLSKLDHPHLVKFYGTAVVNENHDLKAILVMELCKEDLRNHFKSNPISVPVVSGERKHVLQAFKWVMEISSALDYIHHKKVVHKDLKLEKILLSEDNAVKLYDFSNCKEVDSITGKREGTPRYMAPEVLRYEMNDFKADIYSFGIVLWEIWFGQEAFACVDLRNLQHFIDLVSEGLRPEGKESKKTPCHWKGLMEKCWDGDPGKRPTAGECKEILTKLNNEWSGQLGEPFPK
;
A
#
# COMPACT_ATOMS: atom_id res chain seq x y z
N MET A 1 -7.98 23.43 18.02
CA MET A 1 -8.23 24.53 17.05
C MET A 1 -6.96 25.27 16.61
N ARG A 2 -6.22 25.97 17.50
CA ARG A 2 -4.98 26.69 17.13
C ARG A 2 -3.92 25.78 16.48
N GLU A 3 -3.70 24.59 17.06
CA GLU A 3 -2.75 23.62 16.51
C GLU A 3 -3.18 23.04 15.15
N ILE A 4 -4.49 22.79 14.95
CA ILE A 4 -5.03 22.31 13.67
C ILE A 4 -4.83 23.36 12.57
N ARG A 5 -5.06 24.65 12.89
CA ARG A 5 -4.82 25.75 11.96
C ARG A 5 -3.34 25.85 11.57
N ARG A 6 -2.43 25.76 12.55
CA ARG A 6 -0.98 25.74 12.30
C ARG A 6 -0.58 24.59 11.37
N ARG A 7 -1.14 23.40 11.57
CA ARG A 7 -0.87 22.23 10.71
C ARG A 7 -1.43 22.39 9.29
N LEU A 8 -2.60 23.00 9.11
CA LEU A 8 -3.12 23.34 7.78
C LEU A 8 -2.22 24.33 7.04
N ASP A 9 -1.60 25.27 7.75
CA ASP A 9 -0.63 26.21 7.16
C ASP A 9 0.67 25.50 6.75
N VAL A 10 1.20 24.60 7.59
CA VAL A 10 2.38 23.77 7.27
C VAL A 10 2.11 22.89 6.04
N LEU A 11 0.93 22.27 5.97
CA LEU A 11 0.51 21.46 4.82
C LEU A 11 0.49 22.27 3.52
N LYS A 12 -0.05 23.48 3.55
CA LYS A 12 -0.10 24.36 2.38
C LYS A 12 1.30 24.71 1.87
N ILE A 13 2.24 24.99 2.78
CA ILE A 13 3.63 25.31 2.42
C ILE A 13 4.32 24.08 1.81
N ARG A 14 4.22 22.93 2.47
CA ARG A 14 4.80 21.67 1.98
C ARG A 14 4.26 21.30 0.61
N GLN A 15 2.96 21.43 0.41
CA GLN A 15 2.32 21.20 -0.88
C GLN A 15 2.92 22.05 -1.99
N SER A 16 3.11 23.35 -1.74
CA SER A 16 3.68 24.25 -2.73
C SER A 16 5.09 23.80 -3.15
N ASN A 17 5.90 23.31 -2.21
CA ASN A 17 7.27 22.87 -2.50
C ASN A 17 7.28 21.57 -3.31
N ASP A 18 6.54 20.53 -2.90
CA ASP A 18 6.60 19.25 -3.61
C ASP A 18 5.96 19.37 -5.02
N LEU A 19 4.98 20.27 -5.22
CA LEU A 19 4.42 20.54 -6.55
C LEU A 19 5.44 21.22 -7.50
N ILE A 20 6.29 22.10 -6.98
CA ILE A 20 7.38 22.70 -7.76
C ILE A 20 8.37 21.62 -8.17
N GLU A 21 8.78 20.76 -7.23
CA GLU A 21 9.70 19.65 -7.49
C GLU A 21 9.15 18.67 -8.55
N ILE A 22 7.87 18.32 -8.46
CA ILE A 22 7.21 17.47 -9.46
C ILE A 22 7.17 18.14 -10.83
N ARG A 23 6.89 19.45 -10.90
CA ARG A 23 6.85 20.20 -12.15
C ARG A 23 8.23 20.24 -12.82
N GLU A 24 9.27 20.54 -12.05
CA GLU A 24 10.66 20.48 -12.53
C GLU A 24 11.02 19.09 -13.05
N ARG A 25 10.56 18.04 -12.36
CA ARG A 25 10.78 16.66 -12.81
C ARG A 25 10.05 16.33 -14.10
N ILE A 26 8.81 16.76 -14.29
CA ILE A 26 8.08 16.60 -15.57
C ILE A 26 8.88 17.26 -16.70
N ASP A 27 9.34 18.50 -16.50
CA ASP A 27 10.12 19.23 -17.50
C ASP A 27 11.46 18.52 -17.82
N ASN A 28 12.15 17.99 -16.80
CA ASN A 28 13.36 17.19 -16.98
C ASN A 28 13.08 15.88 -17.74
N THR A 29 12.00 15.17 -17.40
CA THR A 29 11.60 13.95 -18.11
C THR A 29 11.25 14.24 -19.57
N VAL A 30 10.58 15.36 -19.86
CA VAL A 30 10.34 15.80 -21.25
C VAL A 30 11.67 16.00 -21.97
N HIS A 31 12.64 16.68 -21.34
CA HIS A 31 13.94 16.93 -21.95
C HIS A 31 14.70 15.62 -22.22
N GLU A 32 14.81 14.74 -21.22
CA GLU A 32 15.49 13.44 -21.33
C GLU A 32 14.84 12.57 -22.41
N ALA A 33 13.52 12.45 -22.41
CA ALA A 33 12.78 11.64 -23.37
C ALA A 33 12.92 12.14 -24.82
N VAL A 34 12.99 13.46 -25.01
CA VAL A 34 13.28 14.02 -26.33
C VAL A 34 14.69 13.67 -26.78
N GLN A 35 15.69 13.76 -25.90
CA GLN A 35 17.08 13.44 -26.25
C GLN A 35 17.29 11.94 -26.54
N THR A 36 16.67 11.06 -25.76
CA THR A 36 16.74 9.61 -26.00
C THR A 36 16.02 9.24 -27.29
N LEU A 37 14.85 9.82 -27.57
CA LEU A 37 14.13 9.60 -28.83
C LEU A 37 14.92 10.11 -30.05
N ILE A 38 15.56 11.28 -29.96
CA ILE A 38 16.46 11.78 -31.02
C ILE A 38 17.59 10.78 -31.27
N THR A 39 18.20 10.28 -30.19
CA THR A 39 19.31 9.31 -30.29
C THR A 39 18.85 7.99 -30.90
N TYR A 40 17.67 7.51 -30.49
CA TYR A 40 17.06 6.29 -31.01
C TYR A 40 16.74 6.39 -32.50
N LEU A 41 16.06 7.47 -32.92
CA LEU A 41 15.69 7.70 -34.32
C LEU A 41 16.90 7.86 -35.24
N ASN A 42 18.00 8.42 -34.74
CA ASN A 42 19.26 8.55 -35.48
C ASN A 42 20.17 7.30 -35.40
N SER A 43 19.71 6.21 -34.78
CA SER A 43 20.51 4.98 -34.69
C SER A 43 20.60 4.27 -36.04
N ASN A 44 21.75 3.64 -36.32
CA ASN A 44 21.97 2.91 -37.59
C ASN A 44 20.92 1.80 -37.81
N GLY A 45 20.47 1.13 -36.74
CA GLY A 45 19.45 0.09 -36.82
C GLY A 45 18.07 0.64 -37.16
N VAL A 46 17.70 1.82 -36.67
CA VAL A 46 16.44 2.48 -37.04
C VAL A 46 16.52 3.02 -38.47
N HIS A 47 17.64 3.63 -38.87
CA HIS A 47 17.83 4.10 -40.25
C HIS A 47 17.68 2.97 -41.28
N GLN A 48 18.33 1.82 -41.06
CA GLN A 48 18.24 0.66 -41.96
C GLN A 48 16.81 0.10 -42.04
N ARG A 49 16.13 -0.05 -40.89
CA ARG A 49 14.74 -0.52 -40.85
C ARG A 49 13.79 0.48 -41.52
N PHE A 50 14.01 1.78 -41.32
CA PHE A 50 13.18 2.84 -41.89
C PHE A 50 13.34 2.96 -43.40
N SER A 51 14.55 2.74 -43.92
CA SER A 51 14.85 2.78 -45.36
C SER A 51 14.56 1.49 -46.11
N ASP A 52 14.25 0.38 -45.43
CA ASP A 52 13.93 -0.89 -46.11
C ASP A 52 12.49 -0.91 -46.65
N TRP A 53 12.32 -0.79 -47.96
CA TRP A 53 11.01 -0.76 -48.62
C TRP A 53 10.85 -1.90 -49.62
N ALA A 54 9.72 -2.60 -49.56
CA ALA A 54 9.36 -3.61 -50.56
C ALA A 54 8.99 -2.94 -51.89
N GLN A 55 9.54 -3.43 -53.00
CA GLN A 55 9.37 -2.84 -54.32
C GLN A 55 7.90 -2.82 -54.79
N ASP A 56 7.12 -3.83 -54.39
CA ASP A 56 5.69 -3.93 -54.70
C ASP A 56 4.84 -2.93 -53.90
N GLU A 57 5.19 -2.67 -52.63
CA GLU A 57 4.50 -1.73 -51.74
C GLU A 57 4.66 -0.27 -52.21
N VAL A 58 5.88 0.06 -52.66
CA VAL A 58 6.24 1.35 -53.25
C VAL A 58 5.43 1.63 -54.50
N ARG A 59 5.40 0.66 -55.42
CA ARG A 59 4.77 0.80 -56.73
C ARG A 59 3.26 0.94 -56.62
N GLU A 60 2.62 0.08 -55.83
CA GLU A 60 1.17 0.10 -55.63
C GLU A 60 0.70 1.41 -54.99
N THR A 61 1.47 1.95 -54.04
CA THR A 61 1.11 3.19 -53.35
C THR A 61 1.28 4.42 -54.24
N PHE A 62 2.33 4.45 -55.06
CA PHE A 62 2.56 5.52 -56.01
C PHE A 62 1.49 5.55 -57.10
N GLU A 63 1.17 4.39 -57.70
CA GLU A 63 0.14 4.24 -58.75
C GLU A 63 -1.27 4.63 -58.27
N LYS A 64 -1.61 4.39 -56.99
CA LYS A 64 -2.95 4.67 -56.44
C LYS A 64 -3.12 6.04 -55.78
N LYS A 65 -2.07 6.61 -55.19
CA LYS A 65 -2.17 7.77 -54.29
C LYS A 65 -1.10 8.86 -54.50
N GLY A 66 -0.14 8.65 -55.41
CA GLY A 66 0.93 9.60 -55.72
C GLY A 66 1.73 10.04 -54.49
N SER A 67 2.23 11.28 -54.50
CA SER A 67 3.06 11.85 -53.43
C SER A 67 2.38 11.86 -52.05
N ASP A 68 1.06 12.03 -51.99
CA ASP A 68 0.32 12.02 -50.73
C ASP A 68 0.30 10.60 -50.11
N GLY A 69 0.31 9.56 -50.96
CA GLY A 69 0.45 8.16 -50.54
C GLY A 69 1.81 7.85 -49.93
N VAL A 70 2.89 8.33 -50.55
CA VAL A 70 4.26 8.14 -50.04
C VAL A 70 4.44 8.81 -48.68
N ASN A 71 3.90 10.02 -48.50
CA ASN A 71 3.92 10.69 -47.20
C ASN A 71 3.16 9.90 -46.12
N GLN A 72 2.00 9.31 -46.46
CA GLN A 72 1.25 8.45 -45.54
C GLN A 72 2.04 7.18 -45.16
N MET A 73 2.79 6.60 -46.08
CA MET A 73 3.67 5.44 -45.79
C MET A 73 4.75 5.82 -44.78
N PHE A 74 5.47 6.93 -45.02
CA PHE A 74 6.52 7.39 -44.11
C PHE A 74 5.99 7.72 -42.71
N GLN A 75 4.82 8.33 -42.63
CA GLN A 75 4.13 8.61 -41.37
C GLN A 75 3.74 7.33 -40.62
N LYS A 76 3.25 6.33 -41.33
CA LYS A 76 2.88 5.04 -40.75
C LYS A 76 4.12 4.34 -40.19
N LYS A 77 5.20 4.26 -40.96
CA LYS A 77 6.45 3.62 -40.53
C LYS A 77 7.13 4.35 -39.37
N LEU A 78 7.06 5.69 -39.35
CA LEU A 78 7.60 6.49 -38.24
C LEU A 78 6.83 6.24 -36.95
N ARG A 79 5.51 6.03 -37.06
CA ARG A 79 4.68 5.65 -35.92
C ARG A 79 5.11 4.30 -35.35
N ASP A 80 5.21 3.28 -36.19
CA ASP A 80 5.56 1.93 -35.73
C ASP A 80 6.91 1.93 -34.98
N VAL A 81 7.88 2.72 -35.45
CA VAL A 81 9.19 2.90 -34.81
C VAL A 81 9.10 3.65 -33.46
N ILE A 82 8.23 4.65 -33.35
CA ILE A 82 8.04 5.40 -32.10
C ILE A 82 7.27 4.57 -31.08
N ASP A 83 6.28 3.78 -31.52
CA ASP A 83 5.50 2.89 -30.66
C ASP A 83 6.40 1.81 -30.04
N GLU A 84 7.34 1.23 -30.82
CA GLU A 84 8.37 0.30 -30.30
C GLU A 84 9.25 0.95 -29.21
N TRP A 85 9.67 2.20 -29.42
CA TRP A 85 10.48 2.93 -28.44
C TRP A 85 9.70 3.25 -27.15
N GLU A 86 8.41 3.60 -27.26
CA GLU A 86 7.57 3.90 -26.10
C GLU A 86 7.44 2.68 -25.18
N ASP A 87 7.24 1.48 -25.75
CA ASP A 87 7.02 0.25 -24.99
C ASP A 87 8.26 -0.27 -24.23
N GLU A 88 9.47 0.00 -24.74
CA GLU A 88 10.70 -0.51 -24.10
C GLU A 88 11.33 0.45 -23.08
N GLU A 89 11.40 1.76 -23.36
CA GLU A 89 12.17 2.71 -22.54
C GLU A 89 11.30 3.76 -21.82
N PHE A 90 10.31 4.32 -22.52
CA PHE A 90 9.59 5.48 -22.01
C PHE A 90 8.46 5.11 -21.04
N LYS A 91 7.79 3.97 -21.28
CA LYS A 91 6.70 3.45 -20.45
C LYS A 91 7.07 3.34 -18.97
N LYS A 92 8.23 2.76 -18.66
CA LYS A 92 8.71 2.60 -17.27
C LYS A 92 8.95 3.95 -16.58
N THR A 93 9.52 4.91 -17.30
CA THR A 93 9.80 6.26 -16.79
C THR A 93 8.50 7.03 -16.54
N LYS A 94 7.55 6.94 -17.47
CA LYS A 94 6.19 7.50 -17.34
C LYS A 94 5.44 6.89 -16.16
N GLU A 95 5.45 5.57 -16.02
CA GLU A 95 4.83 4.86 -14.89
C GLU A 95 5.44 5.28 -13.55
N SER A 96 6.77 5.38 -13.47
CA SER A 96 7.45 5.85 -12.25
C SER A 96 7.08 7.28 -11.87
N LEU A 97 6.98 8.18 -12.86
CA LEU A 97 6.60 9.58 -12.64
C LEU A 97 5.15 9.67 -12.13
N LEU A 98 4.23 8.94 -12.78
CA LEU A 98 2.84 8.88 -12.36
C LEU A 98 2.69 8.30 -10.95
N GLU A 99 3.47 7.28 -10.59
CA GLU A 99 3.43 6.67 -9.26
C GLU A 99 3.93 7.63 -8.17
N GLN A 100 4.99 8.41 -8.43
CA GLN A 100 5.45 9.41 -7.48
C GLN A 100 4.41 10.54 -7.26
N ILE A 101 3.79 10.98 -8.35
CA ILE A 101 2.70 11.97 -8.31
C ILE A 101 1.53 11.43 -7.47
N ARG A 102 1.17 10.15 -7.64
CA ARG A 102 0.15 9.47 -6.82
C ARG A 102 0.54 9.41 -5.34
N GLN A 103 1.76 9.00 -5.03
CA GLN A 103 2.23 8.88 -3.65
C GLN A 103 2.19 10.22 -2.91
N SER A 104 2.63 11.29 -3.58
CA SER A 104 2.60 12.65 -3.03
C SER A 104 1.17 13.09 -2.72
N PHE A 105 0.23 12.82 -3.63
CA PHE A 105 -1.16 13.17 -3.42
C PHE A 105 -1.85 12.33 -2.32
N HIS A 106 -1.62 11.02 -2.29
CA HIS A 106 -2.13 10.16 -1.21
C HIS A 106 -1.65 10.64 0.16
N SER A 107 -0.39 11.07 0.26
CA SER A 107 0.17 11.67 1.47
C SER A 107 -0.57 12.94 1.90
N TYR A 108 -0.93 13.82 0.96
CA TYR A 108 -1.74 15.02 1.29
C TYR A 108 -3.16 14.68 1.70
N GLU A 109 -3.82 13.79 0.98
CA GLU A 109 -5.18 13.39 1.30
C GLU A 109 -5.24 12.73 2.68
N SER A 110 -4.29 11.84 2.98
CA SER A 110 -4.10 11.21 4.29
C SER A 110 -3.94 12.25 5.39
N GLN A 111 -3.06 13.24 5.19
CA GLN A 111 -2.85 14.30 6.18
C GLN A 111 -4.09 15.19 6.38
N LEU A 112 -4.85 15.49 5.32
CA LEU A 112 -6.13 16.20 5.40
C LEU A 112 -7.20 15.37 6.12
N ARG A 113 -7.33 14.09 5.80
CA ARG A 113 -8.24 13.15 6.48
C ARG A 113 -7.89 13.02 7.96
N SER A 114 -6.61 12.90 8.31
CA SER A 114 -6.14 12.91 9.69
C SER A 114 -6.52 14.20 10.42
N LEU A 115 -6.37 15.36 9.77
CA LEU A 115 -6.79 16.64 10.36
C LEU A 115 -8.30 16.70 10.59
N ARG A 116 -9.11 16.18 9.66
CA ARG A 116 -10.58 16.06 9.81
C ARG A 116 -10.95 15.11 10.95
N GLY A 117 -10.25 13.97 11.08
CA GLY A 117 -10.42 13.03 12.18
C GLY A 117 -10.09 13.62 13.56
N ASN A 118 -9.11 14.53 13.64
CA ASN A 118 -8.78 15.23 14.88
C ASN A 118 -9.83 16.26 15.31
N VAL A 119 -10.62 16.79 14.37
CA VAL A 119 -11.74 17.70 14.67
C VAL A 119 -12.94 16.91 15.20
N THR A 120 -13.16 15.68 14.72
CA THR A 120 -14.27 14.82 15.14
C THR A 120 -13.96 13.97 16.38
N GLY A 121 -12.69 13.75 16.72
CA GLY A 121 -12.24 12.99 17.89
C GLY A 121 -12.49 13.64 19.26
N GLY A 122 -13.12 14.82 19.31
CA GLY A 122 -13.50 15.52 20.55
C GLY A 122 -14.87 15.12 21.11
N PHE A 123 -15.66 14.32 20.40
CA PHE A 123 -16.92 13.79 20.95
C PHE A 123 -16.62 12.61 21.88
N PRO A 124 -17.21 12.53 23.08
CA PRO A 124 -17.06 11.38 23.96
C PRO A 124 -17.43 10.10 23.21
N ASN A 125 -16.54 9.10 23.34
CA ASN A 125 -16.66 7.75 22.78
C ASN A 125 -18.09 7.22 22.91
N VAL A 126 -18.81 7.19 21.80
CA VAL A 126 -19.99 6.35 21.67
C VAL A 126 -19.46 4.95 21.35
N PRO A 127 -19.73 3.94 22.19
CA PRO A 127 -19.34 2.56 21.91
C PRO A 127 -19.89 2.12 20.55
N GLY A 128 -19.03 1.67 19.64
CA GLY A 128 -19.43 1.16 18.32
C GLY A 128 -19.16 2.08 17.12
N ILE A 129 -18.61 3.29 17.32
CA ILE A 129 -18.22 4.16 16.21
C ILE A 129 -16.75 3.89 15.81
N ASP A 130 -16.58 3.00 14.86
CA ASP A 130 -15.45 3.08 13.93
C ASP A 130 -15.74 4.12 12.85
N PRO A 131 -14.71 4.81 12.31
CA PRO A 131 -14.91 5.79 11.23
C PRO A 131 -15.69 5.14 10.08
N LEU A 132 -16.69 5.87 9.56
CA LEU A 132 -17.54 5.43 8.46
C LEU A 132 -16.71 4.76 7.33
N PRO A 133 -17.18 3.66 6.72
CA PRO A 133 -16.58 3.11 5.52
C PRO A 133 -16.58 4.20 4.45
N GLU A 134 -15.41 4.43 3.89
CA GLU A 134 -15.15 5.47 2.92
C GLU A 134 -16.02 5.26 1.68
N GLY A 135 -17.14 5.99 1.61
CA GLY A 135 -17.92 6.12 0.39
C GLY A 135 -17.03 6.72 -0.69
N VAL A 136 -16.69 5.89 -1.69
CA VAL A 136 -15.94 6.20 -2.93
C VAL A 136 -15.21 7.54 -2.85
N SER A 137 -13.98 7.50 -2.33
CA SER A 137 -13.12 8.67 -2.18
C SER A 137 -13.15 9.52 -3.44
N PHE A 138 -12.95 10.83 -3.29
CA PHE A 138 -12.75 11.74 -4.41
C PHE A 138 -11.68 11.20 -5.36
N LEU A 139 -10.64 10.57 -4.80
CA LEU A 139 -9.65 9.78 -5.53
C LEU A 139 -10.24 8.61 -6.32
N GLY A 140 -11.13 7.79 -5.76
CA GLY A 140 -11.76 6.69 -6.48
C GLY A 140 -12.51 7.14 -7.74
N ARG A 141 -13.21 8.29 -7.70
CA ARG A 141 -13.94 8.81 -8.87
C ARG A 141 -13.02 9.44 -9.91
N VAL A 142 -11.96 10.10 -9.46
CA VAL A 142 -10.94 10.73 -10.32
C VAL A 142 -10.02 9.67 -10.93
N PHE A 143 -9.64 8.66 -10.15
CA PHE A 143 -8.84 7.51 -10.56
C PHE A 143 -9.61 6.58 -11.48
N VAL A 144 -10.89 6.30 -11.23
CA VAL A 144 -11.71 5.53 -12.19
C VAL A 144 -11.80 6.28 -13.52
N LYS A 145 -11.91 7.61 -13.52
CA LYS A 145 -11.85 8.38 -14.78
C LYS A 145 -10.46 8.29 -15.42
N ILE A 146 -9.39 8.60 -14.69
CA ILE A 146 -8.01 8.63 -15.22
C ILE A 146 -7.52 7.24 -15.63
N SER A 147 -7.75 6.21 -14.82
CA SER A 147 -7.36 4.83 -15.12
C SER A 147 -8.21 4.23 -16.23
N TRP A 148 -9.48 4.61 -16.37
CA TRP A 148 -10.29 4.30 -17.56
C TRP A 148 -9.74 5.01 -18.80
N PHE A 149 -9.23 6.24 -18.69
CA PHE A 149 -8.52 6.93 -19.79
C PHE A 149 -7.17 6.27 -20.13
N ILE A 150 -6.37 5.87 -19.13
CA ILE A 150 -5.05 5.20 -19.31
C ILE A 150 -5.21 3.79 -19.91
N HIS A 151 -6.23 3.02 -19.52
CA HIS A 151 -6.47 1.68 -20.07
C HIS A 151 -7.24 1.66 -21.40
N ASN A 152 -8.03 2.70 -21.73
CA ASN A 152 -8.77 2.78 -23.00
C ASN A 152 -8.11 3.65 -24.08
N TRP A 153 -6.83 4.02 -23.94
CA TRP A 153 -6.12 4.74 -25.00
C TRP A 153 -5.28 3.81 -25.87
N VAL A 154 -5.98 3.13 -26.78
CA VAL A 154 -5.60 3.20 -28.20
C VAL A 154 -6.36 4.38 -28.76
N LEU A 155 -5.89 5.62 -28.56
CA LEU A 155 -6.51 6.71 -29.32
C LEU A 155 -6.16 6.53 -30.80
N PRO A 156 -7.14 6.69 -31.70
CA PRO A 156 -6.86 6.76 -33.12
C PRO A 156 -5.99 8.01 -33.35
N PHE A 157 -4.75 7.74 -33.74
CA PHE A 157 -3.71 8.63 -34.27
C PHE A 157 -4.20 9.44 -35.49
N SER A 158 -5.22 10.26 -35.28
CA SER A 158 -5.76 11.17 -36.28
C SER A 158 -4.90 12.44 -36.42
N TRP A 159 -3.71 12.50 -35.80
CA TRP A 159 -2.91 13.72 -35.64
C TRP A 159 -1.47 13.65 -36.14
N ILE A 160 -1.03 12.54 -36.76
CA ILE A 160 -0.10 12.67 -37.89
C ILE A 160 -0.93 13.04 -39.16
N SER A 161 -2.06 13.73 -38.99
CA SER A 161 -2.77 14.33 -40.10
C SER A 161 -2.03 15.60 -40.48
N LYS A 162 -1.29 15.49 -41.59
CA LYS A 162 -0.50 16.53 -42.27
C LYS A 162 0.50 17.24 -41.33
N PRO A 163 1.81 16.95 -41.42
CA PRO A 163 2.80 17.73 -40.73
C PRO A 163 2.81 19.10 -41.41
N ALA A 164 2.04 20.04 -40.89
CA ALA A 164 2.08 21.44 -41.32
C ALA A 164 3.41 22.13 -40.96
N PHE A 165 4.41 21.38 -40.47
CA PHE A 165 5.52 21.92 -39.66
C PHE A 165 6.92 21.44 -40.04
N LEU A 166 7.09 20.61 -41.08
CA LEU A 166 8.42 20.35 -41.63
C LEU A 166 8.81 21.49 -42.59
N SER A 167 8.87 22.73 -42.09
CA SER A 167 9.53 23.82 -42.80
C SER A 167 11.02 23.73 -42.51
N SER A 168 11.84 23.50 -43.53
CA SER A 168 13.29 23.60 -43.36
C SER A 168 13.67 25.08 -43.16
N ASN A 169 14.91 25.36 -42.73
CA ASN A 169 15.41 26.74 -42.58
C ASN A 169 15.38 27.55 -43.90
N SER A 170 15.07 26.93 -45.05
CA SER A 170 14.87 27.60 -46.35
C SER A 170 13.45 28.15 -46.60
N GLY A 171 12.47 27.88 -45.72
CA GLY A 171 11.08 28.33 -45.88
C GLY A 171 10.19 27.43 -46.75
N GLU A 172 10.71 26.33 -47.29
CA GLU A 172 9.94 25.34 -48.05
C GLU A 172 9.35 24.24 -47.15
N THR A 173 8.10 23.82 -47.41
CA THR A 173 7.44 22.74 -46.67
C THR A 173 7.86 21.36 -47.19
N TRP A 174 7.87 20.34 -46.33
CA TRP A 174 8.16 18.95 -46.74
C TRP A 174 7.33 18.47 -47.93
N GLU A 175 6.07 18.88 -48.03
CA GLU A 175 5.21 18.56 -49.18
C GLU A 175 5.75 19.14 -50.50
N GLN A 176 6.38 20.32 -50.46
CA GLN A 176 7.05 20.92 -51.62
C GLN A 176 8.34 20.18 -51.97
N ILE A 177 9.15 19.81 -50.97
CA ILE A 177 10.38 19.03 -51.14
C ILE A 177 10.06 17.66 -51.74
N LEU A 178 9.06 16.97 -51.19
CA LEU A 178 8.60 15.66 -51.64
C LEU A 178 8.11 15.70 -53.09
N ARG A 179 7.27 16.69 -53.44
CA ARG A 179 6.74 16.87 -54.80
C ARG A 179 7.83 17.24 -55.80
N SER A 180 8.77 18.10 -55.41
CA SER A 180 9.91 18.47 -56.25
C SER A 180 10.84 17.28 -56.50
N TYR A 181 11.18 16.52 -55.46
CA TYR A 181 12.09 15.38 -55.58
C TYR A 181 11.52 14.24 -56.42
N LEU A 182 10.23 13.90 -56.21
CA LEU A 182 9.53 12.87 -56.97
C LEU A 182 9.23 13.29 -58.42
N TRP A 183 9.27 14.60 -58.72
CA TRP A 183 9.17 15.10 -60.10
C TRP A 183 10.46 14.90 -60.90
N PHE A 184 11.62 14.93 -60.23
CA PHE A 184 12.94 14.81 -60.87
C PHE A 184 13.52 13.38 -60.84
N ASN A 185 13.19 12.59 -59.81
CA ASN A 185 13.71 11.23 -59.63
C ASN A 185 12.57 10.21 -59.82
N SER A 186 12.79 9.26 -60.74
CA SER A 186 11.81 8.24 -61.14
C SER A 186 11.31 7.37 -59.97
N GLU A 187 10.19 6.65 -60.18
CA GLU A 187 9.48 5.70 -59.30
C GLU A 187 10.32 4.47 -58.87
N THR A 188 11.54 4.72 -58.43
CA THR A 188 12.55 3.72 -58.12
C THR A 188 12.67 3.56 -56.62
N ARG A 189 12.88 2.31 -56.18
CA ARG A 189 13.08 1.95 -54.79
C ARG A 189 14.13 2.85 -54.14
N ASP A 190 15.29 3.00 -54.78
CA ASP A 190 16.44 3.78 -54.29
C ASP A 190 16.08 5.24 -53.97
N ALA A 191 15.23 5.88 -54.79
CA ALA A 191 14.79 7.26 -54.56
C ALA A 191 13.89 7.40 -53.31
N ILE A 192 13.09 6.38 -53.01
CA ILE A 192 12.25 6.34 -51.80
C ILE A 192 13.06 5.99 -50.57
N GLU A 193 14.06 5.11 -50.69
CA GLU A 193 14.99 4.83 -49.59
C GLU A 193 15.72 6.11 -49.17
N GLU A 194 16.27 6.87 -50.12
CA GLU A 194 16.95 8.15 -49.86
C GLU A 194 16.01 9.21 -49.26
N LEU A 195 14.79 9.34 -49.82
CA LEU A 195 13.78 10.24 -49.28
C LEU A 195 13.33 9.88 -47.86
N SER A 196 13.23 8.58 -47.55
CA SER A 196 12.82 8.11 -46.23
C SER A 196 13.88 8.44 -45.17
N VAL A 197 15.17 8.38 -45.51
CA VAL A 197 16.26 8.81 -44.62
C VAL A 197 16.20 10.31 -44.35
N LYS A 198 15.94 11.12 -45.39
CA LYS A 198 15.76 12.58 -45.26
C LYS A 198 14.51 12.94 -44.45
N TYR A 199 13.43 12.18 -44.60
CA TYR A 199 12.22 12.35 -43.80
C TYR A 199 12.49 12.06 -42.31
N LEU A 200 13.20 10.96 -42.02
CA LEU A 200 13.53 10.56 -40.65
C LEU A 200 14.41 11.59 -39.94
N SER A 201 15.42 12.15 -40.62
CA SER A 201 16.31 13.16 -40.02
C SER A 201 15.60 14.49 -39.74
N GLU A 202 14.65 14.87 -40.59
CA GLU A 202 13.79 16.04 -40.36
C GLU A 202 12.78 15.80 -39.22
N ALA A 203 12.24 14.58 -39.11
CA ALA A 203 11.37 14.18 -38.01
C ALA A 203 12.11 14.07 -36.66
N ALA A 204 13.40 13.74 -36.67
CA ALA A 204 14.24 13.60 -35.49
C ALA A 204 14.73 14.94 -34.90
N LYS A 205 14.18 16.08 -35.30
CA LYS A 205 14.53 17.40 -34.75
C LYS A 205 13.83 17.66 -33.42
N GLU A 206 14.53 18.28 -32.47
CA GLU A 206 13.99 18.61 -31.14
C GLU A 206 12.69 19.43 -31.23
N GLY A 207 12.62 20.42 -32.13
CA GLY A 207 11.43 21.24 -32.31
C GLY A 207 10.18 20.47 -32.76
N VAL A 208 10.36 19.30 -33.39
CA VAL A 208 9.27 18.42 -33.86
C VAL A 208 8.87 17.42 -32.77
N LEU A 209 9.85 16.87 -32.05
CA LEU A 209 9.61 15.83 -31.04
C LEU A 209 9.17 16.39 -29.68
N LYS A 210 9.61 17.60 -29.31
CA LYS A 210 9.27 18.20 -28.01
C LYS A 210 7.77 18.41 -27.79
N PRO A 211 6.99 18.95 -28.75
CA PRO A 211 5.52 19.01 -28.62
C PRO A 211 4.86 17.64 -28.51
N PHE A 212 5.43 16.63 -29.18
CA PHE A 212 4.94 15.25 -29.14
C PHE A 212 5.13 14.64 -27.75
N VAL A 213 6.35 14.66 -27.20
CA VAL A 213 6.64 14.15 -25.85
C VAL A 213 5.84 14.89 -24.78
N LYS A 214 5.72 16.22 -24.91
CA LYS A 214 4.89 17.03 -24.00
C LYS A 214 3.41 16.61 -24.04
N LYS A 215 2.89 16.22 -25.21
CA LYS A 215 1.53 15.72 -25.34
C LYS A 215 1.34 14.36 -24.67
N ILE A 216 2.34 13.47 -24.71
CA ILE A 216 2.28 12.19 -24.00
C ILE A 216 2.22 12.39 -22.48
N LEU A 217 2.93 13.41 -21.97
CA LEU A 217 2.93 13.79 -20.55
C LEU A 217 1.84 14.81 -20.17
N GLN A 218 0.97 15.20 -21.11
CA GLN A 218 -0.08 16.19 -20.87
C GLN A 218 -1.06 15.75 -19.78
N GLU A 219 -1.29 14.45 -19.63
CA GLU A 219 -2.13 13.89 -18.55
C GLU A 219 -1.54 14.17 -17.16
N ALA A 220 -0.21 14.04 -17.03
CA ALA A 220 0.48 14.36 -15.78
C ALA A 220 0.40 15.87 -15.49
N GLU A 221 0.55 16.73 -16.51
CA GLU A 221 0.37 18.18 -16.36
C GLU A 221 -1.08 18.56 -15.96
N GLN A 222 -2.08 17.94 -16.59
CA GLN A 222 -3.49 18.17 -16.27
C GLN A 222 -3.83 17.72 -14.85
N TYR A 223 -3.29 16.57 -14.43
CA TYR A 223 -3.45 16.07 -13.06
C TYR A 223 -2.77 16.99 -12.05
N LEU A 224 -1.56 17.47 -12.33
CA LEU A 224 -0.86 18.42 -11.46
C LEU A 224 -1.63 19.74 -11.32
N SER A 225 -2.12 20.29 -12.44
CA SER A 225 -2.97 21.49 -12.47
C SER A 225 -4.26 21.31 -11.66
N PHE A 226 -4.85 20.12 -11.72
CA PHE A 226 -6.00 19.79 -10.88
C PHE A 226 -5.64 19.79 -9.39
N ILE A 227 -4.49 19.22 -9.00
CA ILE A 227 -4.04 19.23 -7.60
C ILE A 227 -3.77 20.67 -7.11
N GLU A 228 -3.06 21.46 -7.92
CA GLU A 228 -2.77 22.88 -7.67
C GLU A 228 -4.06 23.68 -7.38
N THR A 229 -5.17 23.30 -8.00
CA THR A 229 -6.45 24.02 -7.83
C THR A 229 -7.35 23.46 -6.73
N GLN A 230 -7.38 22.15 -6.49
CA GLN A 230 -8.36 21.53 -5.59
C GLN A 230 -7.90 21.47 -4.14
N VAL A 231 -6.65 21.10 -3.87
CA VAL A 231 -6.17 20.94 -2.49
C VAL A 231 -6.22 22.26 -1.70
N PRO A 232 -5.84 23.43 -2.26
CA PRO A 232 -6.00 24.70 -1.55
C PRO A 232 -7.46 25.05 -1.25
N LYS A 233 -8.41 24.67 -2.12
CA LYS A 233 -9.84 24.89 -1.88
C LYS A 233 -10.33 24.06 -0.70
N GLU A 234 -9.91 22.80 -0.60
CA GLU A 234 -10.22 21.92 0.52
C GLU A 234 -9.62 22.43 1.84
N ILE A 235 -8.35 22.87 1.82
CA ILE A 235 -7.70 23.49 2.99
C ILE A 235 -8.48 24.73 3.44
N GLU A 236 -8.92 25.57 2.51
CA GLU A 236 -9.67 26.79 2.83
C GLU A 236 -11.11 26.48 3.30
N ALA A 237 -11.73 25.43 2.78
CA ALA A 237 -13.00 24.92 3.29
C ALA A 237 -12.86 24.43 4.73
N ASP A 238 -11.81 23.66 5.03
CA ASP A 238 -11.53 23.17 6.38
C ASP A 238 -11.21 24.33 7.34
N LYS A 239 -10.46 25.35 6.90
CA LYS A 239 -10.22 26.58 7.69
C LYS A 239 -11.51 27.32 8.02
N ARG A 240 -12.43 27.43 7.04
CA ARG A 240 -13.75 28.04 7.24
C ARG A 240 -14.59 27.24 8.23
N LEU A 241 -14.63 25.92 8.08
CA LEU A 241 -15.30 25.02 9.02
C LEU A 241 -14.75 25.19 10.45
N LEU A 242 -13.43 25.31 10.62
CA LEU A 242 -12.84 25.56 11.94
C LEU A 242 -13.29 26.90 12.55
N VAL A 243 -13.50 27.93 11.72
CA VAL A 243 -14.06 29.22 12.18
C VAL A 243 -15.53 29.05 12.59
N GLU A 244 -16.32 28.34 11.80
CA GLU A 244 -17.72 28.06 12.13
C GLU A 244 -17.86 27.25 13.41
N LEU A 245 -17.08 26.18 13.57
CA LEU A 245 -17.02 25.39 14.79
C LEU A 245 -16.57 26.22 16.00
N SER A 246 -15.66 27.19 15.81
CA SER A 246 -15.26 28.09 16.91
C SER A 246 -16.36 29.09 17.31
N ARG A 247 -17.37 29.29 16.45
CA ARG A 247 -18.54 30.14 16.69
C ARG A 247 -19.75 29.34 17.15
N GLU A 248 -19.66 28.01 17.17
CA GLU A 248 -20.70 27.14 17.70
C GLU A 248 -20.82 27.36 19.22
N LYS A 249 -22.00 27.84 19.64
CA LYS A 249 -22.31 28.19 21.03
C LYS A 249 -23.41 27.31 21.61
N ARG A 250 -24.04 26.44 20.80
CA ARG A 250 -25.06 25.53 21.28
C ARG A 250 -24.44 24.58 22.32
N PRO A 251 -25.14 24.30 23.43
CA PRO A 251 -24.70 23.32 24.40
C PRO A 251 -24.60 21.93 23.74
N GLU A 252 -23.66 21.12 24.19
CA GLU A 252 -23.39 19.78 23.63
C GLU A 252 -24.67 18.94 23.49
N GLY A 253 -25.56 18.99 24.48
CA GLY A 253 -26.84 18.29 24.44
C GLY A 253 -27.76 18.67 23.28
N GLU A 254 -27.75 19.94 22.84
CA GLU A 254 -28.56 20.42 21.71
C GLU A 254 -27.95 20.00 20.36
N ILE A 255 -26.61 20.02 20.27
CA ILE A 255 -25.86 19.51 19.12
C ILE A 255 -26.10 18.01 18.97
N THR A 256 -25.95 17.25 20.07
CA THR A 256 -26.22 15.82 20.09
C THR A 256 -27.67 15.54 19.71
N ALA A 257 -28.66 16.23 20.30
CA ALA A 257 -30.07 16.04 19.95
C ALA A 257 -30.36 16.27 18.45
N THR A 258 -29.63 17.19 17.80
CA THR A 258 -29.80 17.51 16.38
C THR A 258 -29.16 16.47 15.46
N TYR A 259 -27.89 16.13 15.69
CA TYR A 259 -27.10 15.33 14.75
C TYR A 259 -27.08 13.84 15.07
N ARG A 260 -27.31 13.45 16.34
CA ARG A 260 -27.31 12.06 16.76
C ARG A 260 -28.35 11.21 16.01
N PRO A 261 -29.61 11.64 15.83
CA PRO A 261 -30.59 10.85 15.10
C PRO A 261 -30.22 10.65 13.62
N ILE A 262 -29.59 11.66 12.99
CA ILE A 262 -29.14 11.58 11.60
C ILE A 262 -27.98 10.60 11.48
N LEU A 263 -27.02 10.66 12.41
CA LEU A 263 -25.89 9.74 12.46
C LEU A 263 -26.37 8.31 12.70
N ASP A 264 -27.27 8.10 13.66
CA ASP A 264 -27.84 6.79 13.96
C ASP A 264 -28.60 6.22 12.76
N GLY A 265 -29.35 7.05 12.02
CA GLY A 265 -30.02 6.65 10.78
C GLY A 265 -29.04 6.29 9.64
N ALA A 266 -27.94 7.04 9.50
CA ALA A 266 -26.91 6.72 8.50
C ALA A 266 -26.18 5.41 8.84
N LEU A 267 -25.85 5.20 10.12
CA LEU A 267 -25.26 3.96 10.61
C LEU A 267 -26.20 2.78 10.37
N ASP A 268 -27.48 2.90 10.72
CA ASP A 268 -28.49 1.86 10.49
C ASP A 268 -28.60 1.47 9.00
N ILE A 269 -28.58 2.43 8.08
CA ILE A 269 -28.57 2.15 6.63
C ILE A 269 -27.31 1.39 6.21
N GLN A 270 -26.14 1.88 6.64
CA GLN A 270 -24.86 1.26 6.31
C GLN A 270 -24.75 -0.17 6.84
N GLU A 271 -25.21 -0.38 8.06
CA GLU A 271 -25.30 -1.65 8.75
C GLU A 271 -26.26 -2.62 8.03
N LYS A 272 -27.43 -2.14 7.59
CA LYS A 272 -28.38 -2.93 6.78
C LYS A 272 -27.79 -3.33 5.43
N LEU A 273 -27.05 -2.43 4.77
CA LEU A 273 -26.35 -2.73 3.52
C LEU A 273 -25.23 -3.75 3.71
N ALA A 274 -24.46 -3.65 4.80
CA ALA A 274 -23.44 -4.63 5.15
C ALA A 274 -24.06 -6.02 5.39
N PHE A 275 -25.14 -6.08 6.15
CA PHE A 275 -25.86 -7.33 6.39
C PHE A 275 -26.43 -7.92 5.08
N PHE A 276 -27.01 -7.10 4.20
CA PHE A 276 -27.43 -7.51 2.87
C PHE A 276 -26.26 -8.06 2.04
N GLY A 277 -25.09 -7.41 2.10
CA GLY A 277 -23.87 -7.88 1.42
C GLY A 277 -23.40 -9.26 1.89
N LEU A 278 -23.42 -9.51 3.21
CA LEU A 278 -23.09 -10.81 3.79
C LEU A 278 -24.12 -11.89 3.45
N ARG A 279 -25.42 -11.56 3.42
CA ARG A 279 -26.50 -12.53 3.28
C ARG A 279 -26.89 -12.83 1.83
N GLU A 280 -26.95 -11.81 0.97
CA GLU A 280 -27.61 -11.89 -0.34
C GLU A 280 -26.63 -11.73 -1.53
N VAL A 281 -25.51 -11.02 -1.34
CA VAL A 281 -24.60 -10.64 -2.46
C VAL A 281 -23.35 -11.54 -2.53
N GLY A 282 -23.20 -12.49 -1.61
CA GLY A 282 -22.15 -13.51 -1.72
C GLY A 282 -20.78 -13.11 -1.17
N ALA A 283 -20.72 -12.40 -0.04
CA ALA A 283 -19.45 -12.28 0.69
C ALA A 283 -19.00 -13.59 1.37
N ALA A 284 -19.90 -14.59 1.50
CA ALA A 284 -19.51 -15.94 1.89
C ALA A 284 -18.81 -16.64 0.72
N ASP A 285 -17.49 -16.49 0.64
CA ASP A 285 -16.63 -17.21 -0.33
C ASP A 285 -16.71 -18.74 -0.14
N ILE A 286 -17.12 -19.18 1.04
CA ILE A 286 -17.14 -20.58 1.46
C ILE A 286 -18.57 -20.95 1.87
N CYS A 287 -19.10 -21.96 1.18
CA CYS A 287 -20.40 -22.56 1.47
C CYS A 287 -20.38 -23.18 2.87
N SER A 288 -21.39 -22.95 3.70
CA SER A 288 -21.46 -23.51 5.07
C SER A 288 -21.37 -25.04 5.09
N GLU A 289 -21.89 -25.69 4.05
CA GLU A 289 -21.91 -27.13 3.82
C GLU A 289 -20.51 -27.70 3.56
N TRP A 290 -19.54 -26.85 3.18
CA TRP A 290 -18.14 -27.24 3.04
C TRP A 290 -17.42 -27.27 4.38
N LEU A 291 -18.02 -26.74 5.45
CA LEU A 291 -17.41 -26.66 6.76
C LEU A 291 -18.01 -27.73 7.68
N ASP A 292 -17.16 -28.63 8.15
CA ASP A 292 -17.48 -29.55 9.24
C ASP A 292 -16.89 -29.02 10.55
N TRP A 293 -17.78 -28.49 11.40
CA TRP A 293 -17.44 -27.97 12.73
C TRP A 293 -18.71 -27.91 13.59
N ASN A 294 -18.56 -28.00 14.91
CA ASN A 294 -19.73 -28.19 15.77
C ASN A 294 -19.58 -27.69 17.22
N GLN A 295 -19.29 -26.42 17.56
CA GLN A 295 -19.21 -25.87 18.96
C GLN A 295 -18.53 -26.69 20.10
N GLY A 296 -18.86 -27.95 20.36
CA GLY A 296 -18.04 -28.96 21.05
C GLY A 296 -16.81 -29.44 20.27
N SER A 297 -16.62 -29.01 19.01
CA SER A 297 -15.32 -29.10 18.34
C SER A 297 -14.25 -28.37 19.15
N TYR A 298 -13.04 -28.93 19.23
CA TYR A 298 -11.96 -28.45 20.10
C TYR A 298 -11.79 -26.92 20.01
N LYS A 299 -12.26 -26.22 21.06
CA LYS A 299 -12.13 -24.78 21.22
C LYS A 299 -10.65 -24.45 21.34
N LEU A 300 -10.15 -23.63 20.42
CA LEU A 300 -8.75 -23.21 20.38
C LEU A 300 -8.52 -21.99 21.27
N GLY A 301 -9.50 -21.09 21.38
CA GLY A 301 -9.40 -19.89 22.20
C GLY A 301 -10.66 -19.04 22.15
N ALA A 302 -10.73 -18.03 23.02
CA ALA A 302 -11.80 -17.03 23.00
C ALA A 302 -11.21 -15.62 23.03
N GLY A 303 -11.65 -14.79 22.09
CA GLY A 303 -11.39 -13.36 22.07
C GLY A 303 -12.58 -12.58 22.64
N LYS A 304 -12.48 -11.25 22.57
CA LYS A 304 -13.53 -10.33 23.07
C LYS A 304 -14.85 -10.44 22.30
N PHE A 305 -14.79 -10.77 21.01
CA PHE A 305 -15.94 -10.73 20.10
C PHE A 305 -16.16 -12.04 19.33
N SER A 306 -15.25 -13.00 19.47
CA SER A 306 -15.24 -14.22 18.66
C SER A 306 -14.63 -15.37 19.44
N ILE A 307 -15.03 -16.59 19.11
CA ILE A 307 -14.40 -17.83 19.59
C ILE A 307 -13.70 -18.50 18.42
N MET A 308 -12.50 -19.02 18.67
CA MET A 308 -11.75 -19.82 17.70
C MET A 308 -12.06 -21.30 17.90
N TYR A 309 -12.47 -21.97 16.84
CA TYR A 309 -12.69 -23.42 16.81
C TYR A 309 -11.78 -24.09 15.79
N ARG A 310 -11.42 -25.35 16.07
CA ARG A 310 -10.90 -26.24 15.04
C ARG A 310 -12.05 -26.80 14.21
N GLY A 311 -11.87 -26.86 12.89
CA GLY A 311 -12.82 -27.47 11.97
C GLY A 311 -12.13 -28.12 10.78
N LYS A 312 -12.94 -28.59 9.83
CA LYS A 312 -12.50 -29.09 8.53
C LYS A 312 -13.24 -28.36 7.42
N MET A 313 -12.56 -28.13 6.32
CA MET A 313 -13.13 -27.55 5.11
C MET A 313 -12.91 -28.49 3.93
N THR A 314 -13.98 -28.83 3.21
CA THR A 314 -13.94 -29.65 1.99
C THR A 314 -14.15 -28.76 0.78
N ARG A 315 -13.09 -28.52 0.00
CA ARG A 315 -13.14 -27.67 -1.20
C ARG A 315 -12.58 -28.44 -2.40
N HIS A 316 -13.32 -28.49 -3.50
CA HIS A 316 -12.95 -29.26 -4.71
C HIS A 316 -12.67 -30.76 -4.44
N GLY A 317 -13.30 -31.34 -3.42
CA GLY A 317 -13.11 -32.74 -3.03
C GLY A 317 -11.92 -33.01 -2.11
N GLU A 318 -11.12 -31.99 -1.79
CA GLU A 318 -10.01 -32.09 -0.84
C GLU A 318 -10.44 -31.59 0.54
N GLU A 319 -10.22 -32.41 1.57
CA GLU A 319 -10.45 -32.05 2.96
C GLU A 319 -9.18 -31.43 3.57
N GLN A 320 -9.32 -30.26 4.20
CA GLN A 320 -8.22 -29.61 4.92
C GLN A 320 -8.68 -29.18 6.31
N ALA A 321 -7.79 -29.27 7.30
CA ALA A 321 -8.05 -28.76 8.64
C ALA A 321 -7.96 -27.23 8.65
N VAL A 322 -8.92 -26.57 9.31
CA VAL A 322 -9.03 -25.11 9.34
C VAL A 322 -9.27 -24.59 10.76
N ALA A 323 -8.88 -23.34 10.99
CA ALA A 323 -9.29 -22.57 12.15
C ALA A 323 -10.48 -21.67 11.79
N LEU A 324 -11.49 -21.67 12.64
CA LEU A 324 -12.74 -20.96 12.42
C LEU A 324 -12.91 -19.87 13.47
N LYS A 325 -12.82 -18.61 13.05
CA LYS A 325 -13.13 -17.45 13.90
C LYS A 325 -14.63 -17.19 13.83
N VAL A 326 -15.38 -17.70 14.80
CA VAL A 326 -16.83 -17.57 14.87
C VAL A 326 -17.17 -16.36 15.72
N PHE A 327 -17.85 -15.37 15.15
CA PHE A 327 -18.30 -14.20 15.90
C PHE A 327 -19.44 -14.60 16.86
N GLN A 328 -19.32 -14.18 18.13
CA GLN A 328 -20.25 -14.60 19.18
C GLN A 328 -21.60 -13.92 19.07
N GLU A 329 -21.59 -12.66 18.68
CA GLU A 329 -22.80 -11.87 18.50
C GLU A 329 -23.50 -12.31 17.22
N VAL A 330 -24.82 -12.39 17.27
CA VAL A 330 -25.64 -12.58 16.06
C VAL A 330 -25.21 -11.56 15.02
N CYS A 331 -24.96 -12.04 13.82
CA CYS A 331 -24.67 -11.23 12.65
C CYS A 331 -25.90 -10.41 12.33
N LEU A 332 -25.98 -9.25 12.96
CA LEU A 332 -26.97 -8.23 12.75
C LEU A 332 -26.30 -7.06 12.04
N ALA A 333 -27.14 -6.18 11.50
CA ALA A 333 -26.74 -4.93 10.87
C ALA A 333 -25.57 -4.26 11.64
N LYS A 334 -25.73 -4.08 12.97
CA LYS A 334 -24.77 -3.48 13.90
C LYS A 334 -23.35 -4.04 13.94
N ASN A 335 -23.16 -5.30 13.56
CA ASN A 335 -21.87 -5.98 13.69
C ASN A 335 -21.30 -6.47 12.36
N ALA A 336 -22.11 -6.44 11.30
CA ALA A 336 -21.74 -6.90 9.96
C ALA A 336 -20.58 -6.09 9.36
N SER A 337 -20.56 -4.77 9.59
CA SER A 337 -19.52 -3.85 9.08
C SER A 337 -18.12 -4.26 9.54
N ARG A 338 -17.96 -4.60 10.83
CA ARG A 338 -16.70 -5.05 11.42
C ARG A 338 -16.18 -6.34 10.79
N VAL A 339 -17.07 -7.30 10.56
CA VAL A 339 -16.72 -8.58 9.93
C VAL A 339 -16.24 -8.37 8.50
N ILE A 340 -17.00 -7.60 7.71
CA ILE A 340 -16.64 -7.30 6.31
C ILE A 340 -15.32 -6.54 6.24
N GLN A 341 -15.10 -5.59 7.15
CA GLN A 341 -13.85 -4.84 7.20
C GLN A 341 -12.65 -5.74 7.49
N GLU A 342 -12.75 -6.63 8.49
CA GLU A 342 -11.69 -7.57 8.81
C GLU A 342 -11.44 -8.53 7.63
N ALA A 343 -12.50 -9.08 7.02
CA ALA A 343 -12.39 -9.95 5.86
C ALA A 343 -11.73 -9.24 4.65
N ASN A 344 -12.11 -7.98 4.37
CA ASN A 344 -11.55 -7.19 3.28
C ASN A 344 -10.09 -6.80 3.50
N GLN A 345 -9.65 -6.67 4.75
CA GLN A 345 -8.23 -6.47 5.03
C GLN A 345 -7.46 -7.77 4.81
N LEU A 346 -7.95 -8.88 5.38
CA LEU A 346 -7.31 -10.19 5.26
C LEU A 346 -7.22 -10.67 3.80
N SER A 347 -8.24 -10.43 2.97
CA SER A 347 -8.25 -10.85 1.56
C SER A 347 -7.19 -10.16 0.69
N LYS A 348 -6.61 -9.04 1.14
CA LYS A 348 -5.55 -8.31 0.44
C LYS A 348 -4.14 -8.75 0.86
N LEU A 349 -4.02 -9.63 1.87
CA LEU A 349 -2.75 -10.03 2.46
C LEU A 349 -2.42 -11.48 2.09
N ASP A 350 -1.26 -11.69 1.48
CA ASP A 350 -0.74 -13.01 1.16
C ASP A 350 0.78 -13.03 1.36
N HIS A 351 1.22 -13.75 2.40
CA HIS A 351 2.62 -13.85 2.77
C HIS A 351 2.85 -15.11 3.62
N PRO A 352 3.97 -15.85 3.46
CA PRO A 352 4.21 -17.14 4.13
C PRO A 352 4.13 -17.09 5.67
N HIS A 353 4.55 -15.97 6.26
CA HIS A 353 4.53 -15.74 7.71
C HIS A 353 3.30 -14.96 8.20
N LEU A 354 2.22 -14.96 7.42
CA LEU A 354 0.89 -14.58 7.85
C LEU A 354 0.00 -15.82 7.87
N VAL A 355 -0.96 -15.87 8.80
CA VAL A 355 -1.99 -16.91 8.77
C VAL A 355 -2.83 -16.73 7.52
N LYS A 356 -2.89 -17.77 6.68
CA LYS A 356 -3.65 -17.70 5.43
C LYS A 356 -5.14 -17.57 5.71
N PHE A 357 -5.77 -16.60 5.04
CA PHE A 357 -7.22 -16.43 5.05
C PHE A 357 -7.83 -17.12 3.83
N TYR A 358 -8.78 -18.03 4.05
CA TYR A 358 -9.41 -18.79 2.97
C TYR A 358 -10.70 -18.16 2.44
N GLY A 359 -11.36 -17.34 3.27
CA GLY A 359 -12.60 -16.67 2.92
C GLY A 359 -13.55 -16.57 4.11
N THR A 360 -14.73 -15.99 3.87
CA THR A 360 -15.79 -15.96 4.88
C THR A 360 -16.84 -17.03 4.63
N ALA A 361 -17.48 -17.48 5.70
CA ALA A 361 -18.68 -18.30 5.66
C ALA A 361 -19.72 -17.70 6.59
N VAL A 362 -20.98 -18.03 6.32
CA VAL A 362 -22.11 -17.63 7.16
C VAL A 362 -22.92 -18.87 7.48
N VAL A 363 -23.21 -19.10 8.75
CA VAL A 363 -24.05 -20.23 9.19
C VAL A 363 -25.30 -19.71 9.86
N ASN A 364 -26.39 -20.47 9.74
CA ASN A 364 -27.61 -20.24 10.50
C ASN A 364 -27.66 -21.26 11.65
N GLU A 365 -27.43 -20.80 12.86
CA GLU A 365 -27.39 -21.64 14.06
C GLU A 365 -28.51 -21.21 15.01
N ASN A 366 -29.47 -22.09 15.32
CA ASN A 366 -30.59 -21.79 16.20
C ASN A 366 -31.40 -20.53 15.83
N HIS A 367 -31.55 -20.26 14.53
CA HIS A 367 -32.15 -19.04 13.96
C HIS A 367 -31.30 -17.76 14.06
N ASP A 368 -30.08 -17.85 14.58
CA ASP A 368 -29.11 -16.77 14.61
C ASP A 368 -28.10 -16.93 13.47
N LEU A 369 -28.02 -15.92 12.61
CA LEU A 369 -26.98 -15.85 11.58
C LEU A 369 -25.63 -15.56 12.25
N LYS A 370 -24.60 -16.38 12.02
CA LYS A 370 -23.24 -16.12 12.51
C LYS A 370 -22.27 -16.06 11.35
N ALA A 371 -21.39 -15.06 11.37
CA ALA A 371 -20.29 -14.98 10.44
C ALA A 371 -19.08 -15.76 10.97
N ILE A 372 -18.33 -16.32 10.03
CA ILE A 372 -17.13 -17.13 10.30
C ILE A 372 -16.04 -16.66 9.35
N LEU A 373 -14.85 -16.38 9.89
CA LEU A 373 -13.63 -16.27 9.08
C LEU A 373 -12.94 -17.64 9.08
N VAL A 374 -12.70 -18.18 7.89
CA VAL A 374 -12.04 -19.47 7.70
C VAL A 374 -10.57 -19.23 7.41
N MET A 375 -9.70 -19.81 8.24
CA MET A 375 -8.27 -19.52 8.25
C MET A 375 -7.44 -20.80 8.33
N GLU A 376 -6.16 -20.69 8.00
CA GLU A 376 -5.17 -21.74 8.23
C GLU A 376 -5.12 -22.15 9.70
N LEU A 377 -5.16 -23.47 9.95
CA LEU A 377 -4.98 -24.02 11.28
C LEU A 377 -3.49 -24.07 11.62
N CYS A 378 -3.11 -23.45 12.74
CA CYS A 378 -1.78 -23.53 13.32
C CYS A 378 -1.80 -24.36 14.61
N LYS A 379 -0.63 -24.82 15.05
CA LYS A 379 -0.47 -25.73 16.19
C LYS A 379 -0.79 -25.07 17.53
N GLU A 380 -0.12 -23.95 17.82
CA GLU A 380 -0.24 -23.19 19.08
C GLU A 380 0.31 -21.76 18.90
N ASP A 381 0.04 -20.85 19.82
CA ASP A 381 0.71 -19.54 19.89
C ASP A 381 2.04 -19.61 20.66
N LEU A 382 2.96 -18.68 20.37
CA LEU A 382 4.28 -18.66 20.98
C LEU A 382 4.26 -18.49 22.51
N ARG A 383 3.26 -17.80 23.08
CA ARG A 383 3.16 -17.67 24.54
C ARG A 383 2.90 -19.03 25.18
N ASN A 384 1.95 -19.78 24.65
CA ASN A 384 1.63 -21.11 25.13
C ASN A 384 2.76 -22.12 24.87
N HIS A 385 3.50 -21.96 23.77
CA HIS A 385 4.69 -22.75 23.49
C HIS A 385 5.75 -22.62 24.60
N PHE A 386 6.12 -21.39 24.98
CA PHE A 386 7.11 -21.19 26.04
C PHE A 386 6.60 -21.62 27.42
N LYS A 387 5.31 -21.46 27.71
CA LYS A 387 4.70 -21.94 28.96
C LYS A 387 4.76 -23.47 29.07
N SER A 388 4.45 -24.16 27.97
CA SER A 388 4.39 -25.64 27.92
C SER A 388 5.78 -26.26 27.79
N ASN A 389 6.73 -25.54 27.20
CA ASN A 389 8.09 -26.01 26.97
C ASN A 389 9.14 -24.98 27.45
N PRO A 390 9.33 -24.77 28.77
CA PRO A 390 10.28 -23.77 29.28
C PRO A 390 11.73 -23.99 28.84
N ILE A 391 12.11 -25.22 28.48
CA ILE A 391 13.46 -25.52 27.98
C ILE A 391 13.68 -25.02 26.54
N SER A 392 12.62 -24.64 25.80
CA SER A 392 12.80 -23.99 24.49
C SER A 392 13.16 -22.51 24.61
N VAL A 393 13.08 -21.92 25.80
CA VAL A 393 13.43 -20.52 26.05
C VAL A 393 14.96 -20.34 25.93
N PRO A 394 15.45 -19.44 25.06
CA PRO A 394 16.88 -19.29 24.79
C PRO A 394 17.73 -19.05 26.03
N VAL A 395 17.31 -18.13 26.92
CA VAL A 395 18.09 -17.78 28.12
C VAL A 395 18.12 -18.90 29.16
N VAL A 396 17.06 -19.72 29.23
CA VAL A 396 16.91 -20.81 30.20
C VAL A 396 17.75 -22.01 29.78
N SER A 397 17.64 -22.41 28.51
CA SER A 397 18.35 -23.59 28.02
C SER A 397 19.83 -23.34 27.76
N GLY A 398 20.19 -22.19 27.20
CA GLY A 398 21.55 -21.92 26.73
C GLY A 398 22.00 -22.82 25.57
N GLU A 399 21.14 -23.70 25.05
CA GLU A 399 21.47 -24.53 23.90
C GLU A 399 21.38 -23.75 22.59
N ARG A 400 22.39 -23.93 21.74
CA ARG A 400 22.51 -23.27 20.42
C ARG A 400 21.25 -23.43 19.57
N LYS A 401 20.60 -24.61 19.59
CA LYS A 401 19.41 -24.89 18.78
C LYS A 401 18.24 -23.95 19.10
N HIS A 402 18.03 -23.64 20.37
CA HIS A 402 16.93 -22.75 20.80
C HIS A 402 17.23 -21.29 20.49
N VAL A 403 18.50 -20.89 20.58
CA VAL A 403 18.95 -19.56 20.15
C VAL A 403 18.73 -19.37 18.64
N LEU A 404 19.17 -20.33 17.82
CA LEU A 404 18.96 -20.28 16.37
C LEU A 404 17.47 -20.30 16.00
N GLN A 405 16.66 -21.07 16.72
CA GLN A 405 15.21 -21.07 16.51
C GLN A 405 14.57 -19.71 16.85
N ALA A 406 15.02 -19.05 17.92
CA ALA A 406 14.57 -17.70 18.25
C ALA A 406 14.96 -16.69 17.17
N PHE A 407 16.19 -16.75 16.64
CA PHE A 407 16.62 -15.92 15.50
C PHE A 407 15.74 -16.16 14.27
N LYS A 408 15.46 -17.42 13.93
CA LYS A 408 14.56 -17.78 12.84
C LYS A 408 13.19 -17.13 13.03
N TRP A 409 12.56 -17.30 14.20
CA TRP A 409 11.24 -16.71 14.47
C TRP A 409 11.24 -15.19 14.34
N VAL A 410 12.23 -14.48 14.87
CA VAL A 410 12.23 -13.01 14.77
C VAL A 410 12.51 -12.51 13.36
N MET A 411 13.28 -13.25 12.56
CA MET A 411 13.44 -12.97 11.13
C MET A 411 12.12 -13.13 10.38
N GLU A 412 11.41 -14.23 10.63
CA GLU A 412 10.11 -14.52 10.02
C GLU A 412 9.05 -13.46 10.40
N ILE A 413 9.00 -13.05 11.69
CA ILE A 413 8.14 -11.94 12.17
C ILE A 413 8.52 -10.63 11.48
N SER A 414 9.81 -10.29 11.41
CA SER A 414 10.25 -9.05 10.76
C SER A 414 9.90 -9.02 9.28
N SER A 415 9.95 -10.17 8.58
CA SER A 415 9.53 -10.30 7.19
C SER A 415 8.02 -10.09 7.01
N ALA A 416 7.21 -10.61 7.93
CA ALA A 416 5.77 -10.39 7.92
C ALA A 416 5.41 -8.92 8.16
N LEU A 417 6.07 -8.27 9.14
CA LEU A 417 5.89 -6.85 9.43
C LEU A 417 6.29 -5.98 8.24
N ASP A 418 7.43 -6.27 7.62
CA ASP A 418 7.90 -5.56 6.44
C ASP A 418 6.88 -5.63 5.30
N TYR A 419 6.33 -6.82 5.04
CA TYR A 419 5.28 -7.01 4.04
C TYR A 419 4.02 -6.16 4.33
N ILE A 420 3.48 -6.19 5.55
CA ILE A 420 2.25 -5.45 5.87
C ILE A 420 2.49 -3.94 5.87
N HIS A 421 3.67 -3.48 6.30
CA HIS A 421 4.06 -2.06 6.27
C HIS A 421 4.15 -1.54 4.83
N HIS A 422 4.70 -2.32 3.90
CA HIS A 422 4.68 -1.99 2.47
C HIS A 422 3.27 -1.98 1.88
N LYS A 423 2.35 -2.79 2.41
CA LYS A 423 0.90 -2.73 2.10
C LYS A 423 0.17 -1.59 2.82
N LYS A 424 0.90 -0.71 3.51
CA LYS A 424 0.40 0.41 4.31
C LYS A 424 -0.51 0.00 5.47
N VAL A 425 -0.39 -1.22 5.97
CA VAL A 425 -1.16 -1.75 7.10
C VAL A 425 -0.30 -1.75 8.36
N VAL A 426 -0.82 -1.19 9.45
CA VAL A 426 -0.22 -1.24 10.79
C VAL A 426 -0.96 -2.30 11.62
N HIS A 427 -0.23 -3.19 12.30
CA HIS A 427 -0.80 -4.30 13.06
C HIS A 427 -1.46 -3.88 14.38
N LYS A 428 -0.81 -2.99 15.15
CA LYS A 428 -1.31 -2.37 16.40
C LYS A 428 -1.55 -3.28 17.61
N ASP A 429 -1.39 -4.61 17.50
CA ASP A 429 -1.52 -5.54 18.65
C ASP A 429 -0.55 -6.72 18.54
N LEU A 430 0.69 -6.46 18.11
CA LEU A 430 1.73 -7.48 18.01
C LEU A 430 2.18 -7.94 19.41
N LYS A 431 2.02 -9.24 19.69
CA LYS A 431 2.40 -9.92 20.95
C LYS A 431 2.52 -11.42 20.74
N LEU A 432 3.10 -12.15 21.70
CA LEU A 432 3.30 -13.61 21.57
C LEU A 432 1.99 -14.38 21.40
N GLU A 433 0.89 -13.94 22.01
CA GLU A 433 -0.43 -14.54 21.84
C GLU A 433 -1.01 -14.30 20.44
N LYS A 434 -0.37 -13.48 19.59
CA LYS A 434 -0.72 -13.16 18.19
C LYS A 434 0.27 -13.71 17.15
N ILE A 435 1.21 -14.53 17.59
CA ILE A 435 2.20 -15.18 16.75
C ILE A 435 2.03 -16.69 16.90
N LEU A 436 1.53 -17.36 15.85
CA LEU A 436 1.27 -18.80 15.85
C LEU A 436 2.44 -19.58 15.27
N LEU A 437 2.58 -20.84 15.67
CA LEU A 437 3.48 -21.81 15.05
C LEU A 437 2.72 -22.70 14.07
N SER A 438 3.21 -22.79 12.83
CA SER A 438 2.77 -23.81 11.88
C SER A 438 3.26 -25.21 12.31
N GLU A 439 2.77 -26.25 11.63
CA GLU A 439 3.24 -27.62 11.83
C GLU A 439 4.77 -27.77 11.62
N ASP A 440 5.35 -26.96 10.73
CA ASP A 440 6.80 -26.92 10.45
C ASP A 440 7.59 -26.01 11.41
N ASN A 441 6.98 -25.55 12.51
CA ASN A 441 7.53 -24.59 13.48
C ASN A 441 7.98 -23.23 12.88
N ALA A 442 7.38 -22.83 11.75
CA ALA A 442 7.51 -21.47 11.23
C ALA A 442 6.47 -20.56 11.90
N VAL A 443 6.82 -19.31 12.17
CA VAL A 443 5.85 -18.37 12.76
C VAL A 443 4.94 -17.75 11.72
N LYS A 444 3.70 -17.49 12.15
CA LYS A 444 2.64 -16.84 11.38
C LYS A 444 1.93 -15.80 12.25
N LEU A 445 1.90 -14.55 11.79
CA LEU A 445 1.12 -13.50 12.48
C LEU A 445 -0.37 -13.70 12.22
N TYR A 446 -1.19 -13.49 13.26
CA TYR A 446 -2.65 -13.59 13.17
C TYR A 446 -3.37 -12.44 13.90
N ASP A 447 -4.67 -12.35 13.66
CA ASP A 447 -5.62 -11.38 14.23
C ASP A 447 -5.39 -9.95 13.78
N PHE A 448 -5.89 -9.67 12.58
CA PHE A 448 -5.85 -8.35 11.96
C PHE A 448 -7.01 -7.45 12.39
N SER A 449 -7.75 -7.80 13.44
CA SER A 449 -8.94 -7.06 13.87
C SER A 449 -8.68 -5.64 14.34
N ASN A 450 -7.47 -5.33 14.82
CA ASN A 450 -7.05 -3.97 15.20
C ASN A 450 -6.28 -3.26 14.08
N CYS A 451 -6.06 -3.91 12.95
CA CYS A 451 -5.24 -3.37 11.88
C CYS A 451 -5.91 -2.19 11.21
N LYS A 452 -5.11 -1.19 10.86
CA LYS A 452 -5.56 -0.02 10.13
C LYS A 452 -4.59 0.32 9.03
N GLU A 453 -5.12 0.82 7.92
CA GLU A 453 -4.30 1.54 6.96
C GLU A 453 -3.67 2.74 7.69
N VAL A 454 -2.38 2.98 7.46
CA VAL A 454 -1.61 4.02 8.16
C VAL A 454 -2.28 5.39 8.07
N ASP A 455 -2.89 5.66 6.92
CA ASP A 455 -3.60 6.90 6.58
C ASP A 455 -4.93 7.06 7.35
N SER A 456 -5.45 5.97 7.91
CA SER A 456 -6.71 5.90 8.67
C SER A 456 -6.50 5.96 10.19
N ILE A 457 -5.25 6.13 10.66
CA ILE A 457 -4.92 6.19 12.09
C ILE A 457 -5.23 7.59 12.65
N THR A 458 -6.09 7.64 13.67
CA THR A 458 -6.58 8.88 14.29
C THR A 458 -6.08 9.09 15.73
N GLY A 459 -4.99 8.43 16.14
CA GLY A 459 -4.44 8.58 17.51
C GLY A 459 -5.23 7.85 18.61
N LYS A 460 -6.10 6.90 18.26
CA LYS A 460 -6.78 6.04 19.25
C LYS A 460 -5.80 5.08 19.93
N ARG A 461 -5.97 4.86 21.23
CA ARG A 461 -5.28 3.82 22.00
C ARG A 461 -5.94 2.47 21.75
N GLU A 462 -5.37 1.70 20.84
CA GLU A 462 -5.86 0.38 20.40
C GLU A 462 -4.73 -0.65 20.57
N GLY A 463 -5.09 -1.87 21.00
CA GLY A 463 -4.14 -2.95 21.30
C GLY A 463 -3.97 -3.23 22.79
N THR A 464 -2.89 -3.93 23.15
CA THR A 464 -2.57 -4.33 24.52
C THR A 464 -1.56 -3.37 25.16
N PRO A 465 -1.90 -2.62 26.24
CA PRO A 465 -1.09 -1.51 26.75
C PRO A 465 0.40 -1.81 26.97
N ARG A 466 0.71 -3.00 27.45
CA ARG A 466 2.08 -3.48 27.72
C ARG A 466 3.01 -3.47 26.50
N TYR A 467 2.46 -3.59 25.30
CA TYR A 467 3.20 -3.64 24.03
C TYR A 467 3.15 -2.30 23.28
N MET A 468 2.31 -1.37 23.72
CA MET A 468 2.11 -0.10 23.02
C MET A 468 3.33 0.81 23.14
N ALA A 469 3.64 1.47 22.04
CA ALA A 469 4.64 2.52 22.01
C ALA A 469 4.23 3.74 22.87
N PRO A 470 5.18 4.51 23.41
CA PRO A 470 4.88 5.67 24.27
C PRO A 470 3.95 6.69 23.60
N GLU A 471 4.13 6.95 22.32
CA GLU A 471 3.27 7.86 21.54
C GLU A 471 1.83 7.33 21.41
N VAL A 472 1.65 6.02 21.23
CA VAL A 472 0.31 5.39 21.19
C VAL A 472 -0.37 5.48 22.55
N LEU A 473 0.39 5.24 23.62
CA LEU A 473 -0.09 5.39 25.00
C LEU A 473 -0.55 6.82 25.29
N ARG A 474 0.11 7.83 24.72
CA ARG A 474 -0.25 9.26 24.88
C ARG A 474 -1.32 9.76 23.90
N TYR A 475 -1.96 8.88 23.14
CA TYR A 475 -2.95 9.23 22.09
C TYR A 475 -2.36 10.13 20.99
N GLU A 476 -1.05 10.02 20.75
CA GLU A 476 -0.38 10.73 19.68
C GLU A 476 -0.53 9.98 18.35
N MET A 477 -0.27 10.69 17.25
CA MET A 477 -0.21 10.08 15.93
C MET A 477 0.92 9.04 15.90
N ASN A 478 0.64 7.92 15.26
CA ASN A 478 1.56 6.80 15.14
C ASN A 478 1.48 6.22 13.73
N ASP A 479 2.54 5.53 13.35
CA ASP A 479 2.70 4.86 12.07
C ASP A 479 3.25 3.44 12.31
N PHE A 480 3.86 2.86 11.28
CA PHE A 480 4.53 1.56 11.32
C PHE A 480 5.56 1.43 12.46
N LYS A 481 6.14 2.53 12.96
CA LYS A 481 7.13 2.53 14.06
C LYS A 481 6.53 2.11 15.40
N ALA A 482 5.20 2.16 15.56
CA ALA A 482 4.53 1.60 16.73
C ALA A 482 4.60 0.05 16.76
N ASP A 483 4.48 -0.60 15.59
CA ASP A 483 4.68 -2.05 15.49
C ASP A 483 6.13 -2.43 15.76
N ILE A 484 7.10 -1.59 15.36
CA ILE A 484 8.53 -1.81 15.66
C ILE A 484 8.81 -1.74 17.15
N TYR A 485 8.16 -0.82 17.88
CA TYR A 485 8.24 -0.81 19.34
C TYR A 485 7.69 -2.11 19.94
N SER A 486 6.51 -2.53 19.47
CA SER A 486 5.86 -3.77 19.91
C SER A 486 6.76 -4.98 19.60
N PHE A 487 7.44 -4.97 18.45
CA PHE A 487 8.41 -5.96 18.05
C PHE A 487 9.61 -5.99 19.00
N GLY A 488 10.11 -4.85 19.47
CA GLY A 488 11.15 -4.77 20.52
C GLY A 488 10.73 -5.48 21.82
N ILE A 489 9.47 -5.32 22.24
CA ILE A 489 8.92 -6.04 23.39
C ILE A 489 8.82 -7.55 23.10
N VAL A 490 8.40 -7.94 21.89
CA VAL A 490 8.36 -9.35 21.46
C VAL A 490 9.76 -9.98 21.41
N LEU A 491 10.79 -9.26 20.96
CA LEU A 491 12.19 -9.72 21.01
C LEU A 491 12.60 -10.04 22.44
N TRP A 492 12.20 -9.21 23.40
CA TRP A 492 12.44 -9.46 24.81
C TRP A 492 11.70 -10.73 25.28
N GLU A 493 10.39 -10.84 25.00
CA GLU A 493 9.61 -11.99 25.46
C GLU A 493 10.06 -13.32 24.84
N ILE A 494 10.48 -13.34 23.57
CA ILE A 494 11.04 -14.53 22.92
C ILE A 494 12.33 -14.96 23.63
N TRP A 495 13.18 -14.00 24.00
CA TRP A 495 14.47 -14.31 24.60
C TRP A 495 14.34 -14.82 26.04
N PHE A 496 13.47 -14.19 26.82
CA PHE A 496 13.31 -14.47 28.26
C PHE A 496 12.18 -15.45 28.59
N GLY A 497 11.25 -15.70 27.66
CA GLY A 497 10.08 -16.57 27.87
C GLY A 497 9.09 -16.05 28.91
N GLN A 498 9.17 -14.77 29.26
CA GLN A 498 8.40 -14.13 30.33
C GLN A 498 7.47 -13.06 29.77
N GLU A 499 6.44 -12.71 30.53
CA GLU A 499 5.59 -11.57 30.21
C GLU A 499 6.30 -10.24 30.54
N ALA A 500 6.40 -9.36 29.55
CA ALA A 500 7.08 -8.06 29.70
C ALA A 500 6.42 -7.21 30.81
N PHE A 501 7.18 -6.49 31.64
CA PHE A 501 6.62 -5.67 32.73
C PHE A 501 5.67 -6.41 33.70
N ALA A 502 5.83 -7.73 33.90
CA ALA A 502 4.99 -8.52 34.82
C ALA A 502 4.99 -8.00 36.27
N CYS A 503 6.02 -7.24 36.67
CA CYS A 503 6.13 -6.59 37.97
C CYS A 503 5.31 -5.29 38.12
N VAL A 504 4.73 -4.75 37.04
CA VAL A 504 3.99 -3.48 37.06
C VAL A 504 2.48 -3.75 37.07
N ASP A 505 1.78 -3.08 37.98
CA ASP A 505 0.32 -3.14 38.07
C ASP A 505 -0.34 -2.25 37.02
N LEU A 506 -0.88 -2.87 35.97
CA LEU A 506 -1.56 -2.17 34.88
C LEU A 506 -2.96 -1.66 35.24
N ARG A 507 -3.48 -1.90 36.47
CA ARG A 507 -4.75 -1.30 36.91
C ARG A 507 -4.69 0.22 36.98
N ASN A 508 -3.53 0.76 37.32
CA ASN A 508 -3.25 2.19 37.18
C ASN A 508 -2.50 2.43 35.87
N LEU A 509 -3.26 2.46 34.77
CA LEU A 509 -2.70 2.64 33.44
C LEU A 509 -1.93 3.96 33.30
N GLN A 510 -2.36 5.04 33.98
CA GLN A 510 -1.64 6.32 33.93
C GLN A 510 -0.24 6.19 34.53
N HIS A 511 -0.11 5.54 35.69
CA HIS A 511 1.20 5.28 36.30
C HIS A 511 2.12 4.47 35.38
N PHE A 512 1.59 3.46 34.68
CA PHE A 512 2.37 2.71 33.69
C PHE A 512 2.84 3.60 32.53
N ILE A 513 1.98 4.50 32.03
CA ILE A 513 2.32 5.43 30.95
C ILE A 513 3.45 6.38 31.37
N ASP A 514 3.39 6.89 32.59
CA ASP A 514 4.40 7.80 33.15
C ASP A 514 5.75 7.07 33.23
N LEU A 515 5.78 5.86 33.80
CA LEU A 515 6.99 5.04 33.90
C LEU A 515 7.61 4.74 32.51
N VAL A 516 6.80 4.33 31.53
CA VAL A 516 7.28 4.04 30.17
C VAL A 516 7.82 5.31 29.48
N SER A 517 7.20 6.46 29.74
CA SER A 517 7.62 7.77 29.24
C SER A 517 8.92 8.24 29.89
N GLU A 518 9.17 7.88 31.15
CA GLU A 518 10.44 8.09 31.87
C GLU A 518 11.54 7.11 31.46
N GLY A 519 11.23 6.14 30.59
CA GLY A 519 12.21 5.21 30.03
C GLY A 519 12.19 3.81 30.64
N LEU A 520 11.17 3.45 31.44
CA LEU A 520 11.01 2.09 31.92
C LEU A 520 10.96 1.10 30.75
N ARG A 521 11.77 0.05 30.82
CA ARG A 521 11.77 -1.07 29.88
C ARG A 521 11.79 -2.40 30.64
N PRO A 522 11.35 -3.52 30.03
CA PRO A 522 11.38 -4.83 30.66
C PRO A 522 12.80 -5.24 31.11
N GLU A 523 12.94 -5.63 32.37
CA GLU A 523 14.21 -6.11 32.93
C GLU A 523 14.25 -7.63 33.01
N GLY A 524 15.33 -8.24 32.47
CA GLY A 524 15.58 -9.67 32.60
C GLY A 524 16.63 -9.96 33.69
N LYS A 525 16.29 -10.81 34.67
CA LYS A 525 17.22 -11.22 35.75
C LYS A 525 18.51 -11.88 35.22
N GLU A 526 18.49 -12.40 34.00
CA GLU A 526 19.62 -13.07 33.33
C GLU A 526 20.20 -12.28 32.13
N SER A 527 20.05 -10.96 32.11
CA SER A 527 20.48 -10.08 31.01
C SER A 527 21.95 -10.21 30.58
N LYS A 528 22.82 -10.77 31.43
CA LYS A 528 24.24 -11.05 31.12
C LYS A 528 24.43 -12.14 30.05
N LYS A 529 23.45 -13.03 29.85
CA LYS A 529 23.50 -14.11 28.85
C LYS A 529 22.96 -13.69 27.48
N THR A 530 22.43 -12.48 27.34
CA THR A 530 21.85 -12.00 26.08
C THR A 530 22.97 -11.53 25.14
N PRO A 531 23.04 -12.03 23.90
CA PRO A 531 23.99 -11.56 22.89
C PRO A 531 23.91 -10.04 22.72
N CYS A 532 25.06 -9.38 22.70
CA CYS A 532 25.13 -7.91 22.61
C CYS A 532 24.36 -7.36 21.40
N HIS A 533 24.40 -8.07 20.28
CA HIS A 533 23.68 -7.68 19.08
C HIS A 533 22.16 -7.87 19.16
N TRP A 534 21.68 -8.95 19.81
CA TRP A 534 20.25 -9.13 20.09
C TRP A 534 19.74 -8.00 20.98
N LYS A 535 20.48 -7.72 22.06
CA LYS A 535 20.20 -6.64 22.99
C LYS A 535 20.18 -5.28 22.27
N GLY A 536 21.17 -5.03 21.40
CA GLY A 536 21.25 -3.78 20.64
C GLY A 536 20.08 -3.58 19.67
N LEU A 537 19.62 -4.63 18.98
CA LEU A 537 18.42 -4.54 18.13
C LEU A 537 17.16 -4.31 18.97
N MET A 538 16.97 -5.10 20.03
CA MET A 538 15.87 -4.96 20.98
C MET A 538 15.78 -3.52 21.53
N GLU A 539 16.93 -2.96 21.92
CA GLU A 539 17.02 -1.60 22.47
C GLU A 539 16.73 -0.50 21.44
N LYS A 540 17.15 -0.70 20.18
CA LYS A 540 16.79 0.21 19.08
C LYS A 540 15.31 0.14 18.74
N CYS A 541 14.70 -1.04 18.77
CA CYS A 541 13.29 -1.22 18.43
C CYS A 541 12.36 -0.51 19.42
N TRP A 542 12.66 -0.55 20.73
CA TRP A 542 11.81 0.07 21.76
C TRP A 542 12.24 1.48 22.18
N ASP A 543 12.98 2.20 21.34
CA ASP A 543 13.41 3.58 21.62
C ASP A 543 12.18 4.48 21.88
N GLY A 544 12.31 5.43 22.81
CA GLY A 544 11.24 6.37 23.12
C GLY A 544 10.88 7.28 21.94
N ASP A 545 11.85 7.57 21.07
CA ASP A 545 11.68 8.35 19.86
C ASP A 545 11.39 7.42 18.65
N PRO A 546 10.19 7.51 18.03
CA PRO A 546 9.85 6.71 16.85
C PRO A 546 10.83 6.87 15.68
N GLY A 547 11.45 8.04 15.52
CA GLY A 547 12.38 8.34 14.43
C GLY A 547 13.71 7.61 14.54
N LYS A 548 14.08 7.14 15.73
CA LYS A 548 15.31 6.36 15.98
C LYS A 548 15.10 4.86 15.81
N ARG A 549 13.86 4.40 15.81
CA ARG A 549 13.54 2.99 15.63
C ARG A 549 13.84 2.58 14.18
N PRO A 550 14.37 1.38 13.94
CA PRO A 550 14.57 0.87 12.59
C PRO A 550 13.24 0.63 11.86
N THR A 551 13.27 0.38 10.56
CA THR A 551 12.15 -0.21 9.81
C THR A 551 12.11 -1.73 9.98
N ALA A 552 11.02 -2.38 9.60
CA ALA A 552 10.94 -3.84 9.63
C ALA A 552 11.96 -4.50 8.67
N GLY A 553 12.15 -3.93 7.47
CA GLY A 553 13.21 -4.33 6.54
C GLY A 553 14.62 -4.19 7.14
N GLU A 554 14.93 -3.07 7.80
CA GLU A 554 16.21 -2.88 8.49
C GLU A 554 16.40 -3.90 9.63
N CYS A 555 15.34 -4.20 10.39
CA CYS A 555 15.38 -5.25 11.41
C CYS A 555 15.73 -6.62 10.80
N LYS A 556 15.10 -6.96 9.67
CA LYS A 556 15.35 -8.20 8.95
C LYS A 556 16.80 -8.30 8.47
N GLU A 557 17.36 -7.22 7.92
CA GLU A 557 18.76 -7.17 7.50
C GLU A 557 19.73 -7.36 8.67
N ILE A 558 19.49 -6.68 9.79
CA ILE A 558 20.29 -6.83 11.02
C ILE A 558 20.21 -8.28 11.49
N LEU A 559 19.01 -8.84 11.63
CA LEU A 559 18.81 -10.22 12.10
C LEU A 559 19.45 -11.26 11.16
N THR A 560 19.42 -11.03 9.85
CA THR A 560 20.08 -11.92 8.87
C THR A 560 21.59 -11.95 9.06
N LYS A 561 22.22 -10.78 9.25
CA LYS A 561 23.65 -10.68 9.55
C LYS A 561 23.99 -11.41 10.84
N LEU A 562 23.20 -11.19 11.89
CA LEU A 562 23.39 -11.85 13.19
C LEU A 562 23.22 -13.37 13.08
N ASN A 563 22.22 -13.85 12.37
CA ASN A 563 22.01 -15.28 12.19
C ASN A 563 23.18 -15.93 11.43
N ASN A 564 23.75 -15.25 10.44
CA ASN A 564 24.92 -15.74 9.69
C ASN A 564 26.19 -15.77 10.55
N GLU A 565 26.44 -14.73 11.34
CA GLU A 565 27.55 -14.69 12.30
C GLU A 565 27.42 -15.82 13.33
N TRP A 566 26.22 -15.99 13.88
CA TRP A 566 25.92 -17.05 14.83
C TRP A 566 26.06 -18.44 14.20
N SER A 567 25.55 -18.64 12.99
CA SER A 567 25.65 -19.91 12.26
C SER A 567 27.08 -20.23 11.84
N GLY A 568 27.89 -19.22 11.50
CA GLY A 568 29.28 -19.34 11.04
C GLY A 568 30.30 -19.66 12.15
N GLN A 569 29.98 -19.42 13.42
CA GLN A 569 30.77 -19.88 14.59
C GLN A 569 30.63 -21.40 14.83
N LEU A 570 30.78 -22.21 13.78
CA LEU A 570 30.82 -23.67 13.85
C LEU A 570 32.15 -24.12 14.45
N GLY A 571 32.23 -24.21 15.79
CA GLY A 571 33.34 -24.89 16.47
C GLY A 571 33.72 -24.34 17.85
N GLU A 572 33.32 -23.12 18.20
CA GLU A 572 33.69 -22.54 19.50
C GLU A 572 32.56 -22.71 20.53
N PRO A 573 32.85 -23.19 21.75
CA PRO A 573 31.87 -23.22 22.84
C PRO A 573 31.47 -21.80 23.24
N PHE A 574 30.22 -21.65 23.70
CA PHE A 574 29.71 -20.37 24.19
C PHE A 574 30.69 -19.74 25.21
N PRO A 575 31.00 -18.43 25.10
CA PRO A 575 31.64 -17.74 26.20
C PRO A 575 30.70 -17.80 27.42
N LYS A 576 31.21 -18.36 28.51
CA LYS A 576 30.48 -18.55 29.78
C LYS A 576 30.04 -17.24 30.41
#